data_AF-A0A2E4WA63-F1
#
_entry.id   AF-A0A2E4WA63-F1
#
_cell.length_a   1.000
_cell.length_b   1.000
_cell.length_c   1.000
_cell.angle_alpha   90.00
_cell.angle_beta   90.00
_cell.angle_gamma   90.00
#
_symmetry.space_group_name_H-M   'P 1'
#
loop_
_entity.id
_entity.type
_entity.pdbx_description
1 polymer ?
#
loop_
_entity_poly.entity_id
_entity_poly.type
_entity_poly.pdbx_seq_one_letter_code
_entity_poly.pdbx_strand_id
1 'polypeptide(L)'
;MSVSCYAGVGSRETPEDVLLTMKQTARALEVQGYTLRSGGALGADTAFYRGVEDYRKTEIFLADLCTNAAMELSGKLHPAWSRCSEYAKKLHGRNAMILLGEDLETPVDFVLL
;
A
#
# COMPACT_ATOMS: atom_id res chain seq x y z
N MET A 1 -14.79 15.80 -6.03
CA MET A 1 -15.05 14.88 -4.90
C MET A 1 -13.72 14.25 -4.54
N SER A 2 -13.27 14.33 -3.28
CA SER A 2 -12.05 13.63 -2.89
C SER A 2 -12.33 12.12 -2.92
N VAL A 3 -11.41 11.34 -3.45
CA VAL A 3 -11.48 9.88 -3.42
C VAL A 3 -11.06 9.44 -2.01
N SER A 4 -11.96 8.81 -1.26
CA SER A 4 -11.61 8.21 0.03
C SER A 4 -10.79 6.95 -0.20
N CYS A 5 -9.60 6.87 0.39
CA CYS A 5 -8.69 5.75 0.22
C CYS A 5 -8.01 5.36 1.52
N TYR A 6 -7.66 4.07 1.65
CA TYR A 6 -6.94 3.54 2.81
C TYR A 6 -5.77 2.70 2.35
N ALA A 7 -4.72 2.64 3.16
CA ALA A 7 -3.63 1.70 2.95
C ALA A 7 -3.93 0.39 3.68
N GLY A 8 -4.07 -0.71 2.94
CA GLY A 8 -4.15 -2.07 3.49
C GLY A 8 -2.84 -2.79 3.25
N VAL A 9 -1.99 -2.88 4.27
CA VAL A 9 -0.62 -3.43 4.16
C VAL A 9 -0.31 -4.27 5.39
N GLY A 10 0.71 -5.13 5.32
CA GLY A 10 1.13 -5.86 6.51
C GLY A 10 2.18 -6.95 6.25
N SER A 11 2.30 -7.89 7.19
CA SER A 11 3.30 -8.95 7.11
C SER A 11 3.03 -9.97 6.00
N ARG A 12 4.11 -10.54 5.46
CA ARG A 12 4.06 -11.73 4.60
C ARG A 12 3.72 -13.00 5.36
N GLU A 13 3.87 -12.98 6.68
CA GLU A 13 3.70 -14.10 7.60
C GLU A 13 2.47 -13.91 8.51
N THR A 14 1.52 -13.06 8.10
CA THR A 14 0.28 -12.85 8.85
C THR A 14 -0.50 -14.17 9.00
N PRO A 15 -0.95 -14.53 10.22
CA PRO A 15 -1.73 -15.74 10.47
C PRO A 15 -3.02 -15.81 9.64
N GLU A 16 -3.46 -17.03 9.31
CA GLU A 16 -4.57 -17.25 8.37
C GLU A 16 -5.90 -16.64 8.82
N ASP A 17 -6.21 -16.71 10.12
CA ASP A 17 -7.41 -16.11 10.73
C ASP A 17 -7.38 -14.57 10.63
N VAL A 18 -6.20 -13.97 10.78
CA VAL A 18 -6.00 -12.53 10.59
C VAL A 18 -6.11 -12.16 9.10
N LEU A 19 -5.56 -12.97 8.18
CA LEU A 19 -5.73 -12.76 6.74
C LEU A 19 -7.21 -12.79 6.33
N LEU A 20 -8.00 -13.70 6.92
CA LEU A 20 -9.44 -13.76 6.69
C LEU A 20 -10.13 -12.48 7.17
N THR A 21 -9.73 -11.97 8.34
CA THR A 21 -10.25 -10.70 8.89
C THR A 21 -9.90 -9.53 7.97
N MET A 22 -8.64 -9.41 7.53
CA MET A 22 -8.20 -8.38 6.57
C MET A 22 -9.03 -8.40 5.28
N LYS A 23 -9.31 -9.59 4.74
CA LYS A 23 -10.15 -9.76 3.55
C LYS A 23 -11.58 -9.26 3.79
N GLN A 24 -12.18 -9.62 4.93
CA GLN A 24 -13.53 -9.18 5.29
C GLN A 24 -13.60 -7.67 5.52
N THR A 25 -12.58 -7.09 6.16
CA THR A 25 -12.49 -5.64 6.37
C THR A 25 -12.35 -4.90 5.05
N ALA A 26 -11.52 -5.38 4.12
CA ALA A 26 -11.38 -4.78 2.79
C ALA A 26 -12.72 -4.72 2.05
N ARG A 27 -13.50 -5.80 2.12
CA ARG A 27 -14.84 -5.88 1.55
C ARG A 27 -15.78 -4.85 2.18
N ALA A 28 -15.76 -4.73 3.51
CA ALA A 28 -16.60 -3.77 4.22
C ALA A 28 -16.25 -2.32 3.88
N LEU A 29 -14.97 -2.01 3.69
CA LEU A 29 -14.49 -0.68 3.29
C LEU A 29 -14.86 -0.35 1.84
N GLU A 30 -14.78 -1.33 0.94
CA GLU A 30 -15.21 -1.16 -0.45
C GLU A 30 -16.70 -0.77 -0.54
N VAL A 31 -17.56 -1.42 0.25
CA VAL A 31 -19.00 -1.12 0.34
C VAL A 31 -19.24 0.30 0.84
N GLN A 32 -18.37 0.81 1.71
CA GLN A 32 -18.40 2.20 2.19
C GLN A 32 -17.82 3.20 1.18
N GLY A 33 -17.34 2.73 0.03
CA GLY A 33 -16.84 3.60 -1.05
C GLY A 33 -15.34 3.83 -1.03
N TYR A 34 -14.58 3.18 -0.16
CA TYR A 34 -13.13 3.33 -0.11
C TYR A 34 -12.41 2.61 -1.27
N THR A 35 -11.33 3.23 -1.74
CA THR A 35 -10.32 2.61 -2.61
C THR A 35 -9.17 2.06 -1.77
N LEU A 36 -8.75 0.82 -2.05
CA LEU A 36 -7.58 0.21 -1.42
C LEU A 36 -6.28 0.67 -2.10
N ARG A 37 -5.29 1.08 -1.32
CA ARG A 37 -3.88 1.17 -1.73
C ARG A 37 -3.06 0.08 -1.04
N SER A 38 -2.21 -0.62 -1.78
CA SER A 38 -1.36 -1.69 -1.23
C SER A 38 -0.08 -1.92 -2.04
N GLY A 39 0.85 -2.74 -1.54
CA GLY A 39 2.14 -3.03 -2.16
C GLY A 39 2.20 -4.33 -2.96
N GLY A 40 1.14 -5.14 -2.91
CA GLY A 40 1.03 -6.40 -3.66
C GLY A 40 1.95 -7.52 -3.15
N ALA A 41 2.43 -7.44 -1.91
CA ALA A 41 3.19 -8.53 -1.30
C ALA A 41 2.31 -9.77 -1.01
N LEU A 42 2.94 -10.94 -0.86
CA LEU A 42 2.26 -12.12 -0.28
C LEU A 42 1.81 -11.81 1.16
N GLY A 43 0.80 -12.51 1.65
CA GLY A 43 0.25 -12.29 2.99
C GLY A 43 -0.76 -11.14 3.01
N ALA A 44 -0.58 -10.18 3.92
CA ALA A 44 -1.56 -9.14 4.22
C ALA A 44 -2.01 -8.33 2.99
N ASP A 45 -1.08 -7.80 2.20
CA ASP A 45 -1.40 -7.03 0.98
C ASP A 45 -2.31 -7.82 0.03
N THR A 46 -1.99 -9.11 -0.19
CA THR A 46 -2.80 -10.01 -1.02
C THR A 46 -4.18 -10.26 -0.40
N ALA A 47 -4.28 -10.37 0.93
CA ALA A 47 -5.57 -10.57 1.60
C ALA A 47 -6.49 -9.35 1.47
N PHE A 48 -5.96 -8.13 1.67
CA PHE A 48 -6.70 -6.90 1.41
C PHE A 48 -7.16 -6.82 -0.04
N TYR A 49 -6.24 -7.04 -0.99
CA TYR A 49 -6.56 -7.03 -2.42
C TYR A 49 -7.67 -8.02 -2.79
N ARG A 50 -7.60 -9.25 -2.28
CA ARG A 50 -8.61 -10.30 -2.53
C ARG A 50 -9.97 -10.04 -1.86
N GLY A 51 -10.05 -9.08 -0.94
CA GLY A 51 -11.30 -8.70 -0.30
C GLY A 51 -12.08 -7.64 -1.06
N VAL A 52 -11.45 -6.95 -2.01
CA VAL A 52 -12.11 -5.98 -2.91
C VAL A 52 -12.67 -6.73 -4.12
N GLU A 53 -13.95 -6.52 -4.44
CA GLU A 53 -14.59 -7.19 -5.60
C GLU A 53 -14.44 -6.39 -6.91
N ASP A 54 -14.59 -5.07 -6.85
CA ASP A 54 -14.37 -4.16 -7.95
C ASP A 54 -12.91 -3.71 -7.97
N TYR A 55 -12.08 -4.40 -8.76
CA TYR A 55 -10.66 -4.10 -8.87
C TYR A 55 -10.34 -2.67 -9.34
N ARG A 56 -11.31 -1.92 -9.88
CA ARG A 56 -11.14 -0.48 -10.19
C ARG A 56 -11.02 0.38 -8.92
N LYS A 57 -11.42 -0.16 -7.76
CA LYS A 57 -11.22 0.42 -6.42
C LYS A 57 -9.93 -0.08 -5.75
N THR A 58 -8.92 -0.44 -6.55
CA THR A 58 -7.60 -0.83 -6.04
C THR A 58 -6.50 -0.09 -6.78
N GLU A 59 -5.48 0.30 -6.04
CA GLU A 59 -4.21 0.82 -6.56
C GLU A 59 -3.08 0.00 -5.92
N ILE A 60 -2.33 -0.74 -6.74
CA ILE A 60 -1.27 -1.62 -6.27
C ILE A 60 0.09 -1.06 -6.72
N PHE A 61 0.86 -0.60 -5.75
CA PHE A 61 2.16 0.03 -5.96
C PHE A 61 3.29 -1.00 -5.88
N LEU A 62 3.71 -1.48 -7.05
CA LEU A 62 4.78 -2.48 -7.16
C LEU A 62 6.16 -1.85 -7.14
N ALA A 63 7.14 -2.66 -6.73
CA ALA A 63 8.56 -2.28 -6.70
C ALA A 63 9.09 -1.68 -7.99
N ASP A 64 8.74 -2.35 -9.08
CA ASP A 64 9.31 -2.09 -10.39
C ASP A 64 8.67 -0.86 -11.05
N LEU A 65 7.55 -0.41 -10.50
CA LEU A 65 6.82 0.79 -10.91
C LEU A 65 7.11 1.99 -10.00
N CYS A 66 8.02 1.83 -9.03
CA CYS A 66 8.40 2.92 -8.14
C CYS A 66 9.00 4.10 -8.92
N THR A 67 8.48 5.30 -8.72
CA THR A 67 8.97 6.51 -9.38
C THR A 67 10.27 7.02 -8.75
N ASN A 68 11.06 7.77 -9.53
CA ASN A 68 12.26 8.43 -9.02
C ASN A 68 11.91 9.49 -7.95
N ALA A 69 10.80 10.21 -8.12
CA ALA A 69 10.30 11.18 -7.16
C ALA A 69 10.01 10.52 -5.79
N ALA A 70 9.38 9.35 -5.79
CA ALA A 70 9.08 8.62 -4.57
C ALA A 70 10.35 8.12 -3.86
N MET A 71 11.34 7.66 -4.62
CA MET A 71 12.65 7.30 -4.08
C MET A 71 13.41 8.52 -3.51
N GLU A 72 13.36 9.66 -4.19
CA GLU A 72 13.98 10.90 -3.72
C GLU A 72 13.36 11.37 -2.41
N LEU A 73 12.02 11.42 -2.34
CA LEU A 73 11.28 11.76 -1.13
C LEU A 73 11.65 10.82 0.03
N SER A 74 11.64 9.51 -0.23
CA SER A 74 12.01 8.51 0.78
C SER A 74 13.45 8.64 1.24
N GLY A 75 14.38 8.93 0.32
CA GLY A 75 15.80 9.08 0.62
C GLY A 75 16.13 10.31 1.47
N LYS A 76 15.32 11.37 1.41
CA LYS A 76 15.44 12.55 2.29
C LYS A 76 15.09 12.22 3.75
N LEU A 77 14.27 11.21 3.98
CA LEU A 77 13.75 10.84 5.31
C LEU A 77 14.44 9.61 5.90
N HIS A 78 14.90 8.67 5.06
CA HIS A 78 15.41 7.39 5.51
C HIS A 78 16.81 7.53 6.15
N PRO A 79 17.00 7.16 7.44
CA PRO A 79 18.22 7.47 8.20
C PRO A 79 19.48 6.77 7.69
N ALA A 80 19.33 5.69 6.92
CA ALA A 80 20.43 4.88 6.40
C ALA A 80 20.31 4.63 4.89
N TRP A 81 19.81 5.60 4.12
CA TRP A 81 19.50 5.42 2.70
C TRP A 81 20.64 4.85 1.85
N SER A 82 21.87 5.29 2.11
CA SER A 82 23.08 4.81 1.42
C SER A 82 23.39 3.33 1.65
N ARG A 83 22.85 2.72 2.73
CA ARG A 83 23.02 1.30 3.06
C ARG A 83 21.95 0.41 2.43
N CYS A 84 20.89 0.98 1.88
CA CYS A 84 19.83 0.22 1.22
C CYS A 84 20.30 -0.24 -0.17
N SER A 85 19.98 -1.49 -0.52
CA SER A 85 20.10 -1.96 -1.91
C SER A 85 19.14 -1.18 -2.80
N GLU A 86 19.37 -1.18 -4.12
CA GLU A 86 18.46 -0.50 -5.06
C GLU A 86 17.02 -1.02 -4.96
N TYR A 87 16.85 -2.34 -4.77
CA TYR A 87 15.51 -2.90 -4.55
C TYR A 87 14.87 -2.44 -3.23
N ALA A 88 15.67 -2.31 -2.17
CA ALA A 88 15.21 -1.77 -0.88
C ALA A 88 14.88 -0.26 -0.96
N LYS A 89 15.63 0.52 -1.74
CA LYS A 89 15.30 1.93 -1.99
C LYS A 89 13.98 2.06 -2.71
N LYS A 90 13.77 1.24 -3.75
CA LYS A 90 12.45 1.12 -4.35
C LYS A 90 11.41 0.77 -3.28
N LEU A 91 11.72 -0.09 -2.27
CA LEU A 91 10.77 -0.55 -1.23
C LEU A 91 10.20 0.60 -0.44
N HIS A 92 11.08 1.47 0.00
CA HIS A 92 10.66 2.70 0.66
C HIS A 92 9.88 3.63 -0.29
N GLY A 93 10.36 3.80 -1.53
CA GLY A 93 9.70 4.65 -2.52
C GLY A 93 8.25 4.23 -2.80
N ARG A 94 8.00 2.97 -3.16
CA ARG A 94 6.62 2.52 -3.41
C ARG A 94 5.75 2.55 -2.15
N ASN A 95 6.32 2.37 -0.95
CA ASN A 95 5.57 2.56 0.29
C ASN A 95 5.14 4.02 0.50
N ALA A 96 5.97 5.00 0.10
CA ALA A 96 5.54 6.40 0.09
C ALA A 96 4.36 6.61 -0.87
N MET A 97 4.37 5.97 -2.04
CA MET A 97 3.26 6.03 -2.99
C MET A 97 1.98 5.36 -2.46
N ILE A 98 2.07 4.29 -1.68
CA ILE A 98 0.90 3.70 -0.99
C ILE A 98 0.22 4.74 -0.09
N LEU A 99 1.01 5.53 0.64
CA LEU A 99 0.49 6.49 1.61
C LEU A 99 0.03 7.80 0.98
N LEU A 100 0.70 8.24 -0.09
CA LEU A 100 0.55 9.58 -0.65
C LEU A 100 0.01 9.58 -2.08
N GLY A 101 -0.24 8.41 -2.69
CA GLY A 101 -0.57 8.30 -4.11
C GLY A 101 0.65 8.36 -5.02
N GLU A 102 0.45 8.09 -6.31
CA GLU A 102 1.50 8.23 -7.33
C GLU A 102 2.01 9.69 -7.45
N ASP A 103 1.12 10.66 -7.18
CA ASP A 103 1.42 12.08 -7.15
C ASP A 103 2.24 12.53 -5.92
N LEU A 104 2.32 11.68 -4.88
CA LEU A 104 2.94 11.97 -3.59
C LEU A 104 2.28 13.14 -2.82
N GLU A 105 1.05 13.50 -3.18
CA GLU A 105 0.31 14.64 -2.64
C GLU A 105 -1.08 14.27 -2.12
N THR A 106 -1.59 13.08 -2.46
CA THR A 106 -2.93 12.63 -2.09
C THR A 106 -2.91 11.58 -0.96
N PRO A 107 -3.08 12.02 0.30
CA PRO A 107 -3.50 11.27 1.47
C PRO A 107 -4.16 9.91 1.29
N VAL A 108 -3.69 8.83 1.92
CA VAL A 108 -4.66 7.88 2.48
C VAL A 108 -5.30 8.47 3.72
N ASP A 109 -6.58 8.17 3.94
CA ASP A 109 -7.33 8.61 5.13
C ASP A 109 -6.81 7.90 6.39
N PHE A 110 -6.41 6.63 6.27
CA PHE A 110 -5.81 5.84 7.34
C PHE A 110 -5.03 4.64 6.79
N VAL A 111 -4.23 4.04 7.68
CA VAL A 111 -3.50 2.78 7.44
C VAL A 111 -4.12 1.69 8.30
N LEU A 112 -4.33 0.52 7.70
CA LEU A 112 -4.79 -0.69 8.37
C LEU A 112 -3.72 -1.79 8.21
N LEU A 113 -3.28 -2.35 9.34
CA LEU A 113 -2.11 -3.23 9.49
C LEU A 113 -2.47 -4.60 10.06
#